data_AF-A0A2H5CAU9-F1
#
_entry.id   AF-A0A2H5CAU9-F1
#
_cell.length_a   1.000
_cell.length_b   1.000
_cell.length_c   1.000
_cell.angle_alpha   90.00
_cell.angle_beta   90.00
_cell.angle_gamma   90.00
#
_symmetry.space_group_name_H-M   'P 1'
#
loop_
_entity.id
_entity.type
_entity.pdbx_description
1 polymer ?
#
loop_
_entity_poly.entity_id
_entity_poly.type
_entity_poly.pdbx_seq_one_letter_code
_entity_poly.pdbx_strand_id
1 'polypeptide(L)'
;MCFEFIFGYTHKALSDAEGIEYLKDAYNFAKEWFETEIISADIHLDEKTPHMHMVISYFCEEDARFIQKELSQKKLTDLDTFRDAFQKRVAGKYELIKQDGTVCTDHKYLANLEVDDLKKSNKYELEKVAEELSQKMKSWSWQKVLLPK
;
A
#
# COMPACT_ATOMS: atom_id res chain seq x y z
N MET A 1 1.65 14.85 -2.40
CA MET A 1 1.61 13.48 -1.81
C MET A 1 0.81 12.63 -2.77
N CYS A 2 1.37 11.50 -3.22
CA CYS A 2 0.73 10.58 -4.15
C CYS A 2 0.75 9.16 -3.56
N PHE A 3 -0.05 8.28 -4.14
CA PHE A 3 -0.10 6.88 -3.76
C PHE A 3 -0.45 6.03 -4.99
N GLU A 4 -0.07 4.76 -4.93
CA GLU A 4 -0.23 3.83 -6.05
C GLU A 4 -1.31 2.80 -5.74
N PHE A 5 -2.23 2.62 -6.68
CA PHE A 5 -3.11 1.46 -6.74
C PHE A 5 -2.61 0.46 -7.76
N ILE A 6 -2.70 -0.82 -7.40
CA ILE A 6 -2.48 -1.92 -8.33
C ILE A 6 -3.82 -2.62 -8.53
N PHE A 7 -4.38 -2.48 -9.73
CA PHE A 7 -5.59 -3.21 -10.14
C PHE A 7 -5.16 -4.43 -10.93
N GLY A 8 -5.63 -5.61 -10.56
CA GLY A 8 -5.25 -6.84 -11.25
C GLY A 8 -6.32 -7.90 -11.13
N TYR A 9 -6.23 -8.90 -11.99
CA TYR A 9 -7.11 -10.06 -11.99
C TYR A 9 -6.28 -11.33 -12.10
N THR A 10 -6.87 -12.45 -11.70
CA THR A 10 -6.19 -13.75 -11.77
C THR A 10 -5.79 -14.06 -13.20
N HIS A 11 -4.55 -14.49 -13.42
CA HIS A 11 -4.05 -14.88 -14.74
C HIS A 11 -4.99 -15.90 -15.42
N LYS A 12 -5.34 -15.65 -16.68
CA LYS A 12 -6.31 -16.41 -17.50
C LYS A 12 -7.77 -16.41 -17.02
N ALA A 13 -8.13 -15.59 -16.02
CA ALA A 13 -9.54 -15.42 -15.67
C ALA A 13 -10.34 -14.69 -16.75
N LEU A 14 -9.68 -13.83 -17.53
CA LEU A 14 -10.23 -13.08 -18.65
C LEU A 14 -9.33 -13.26 -19.88
N SER A 15 -9.90 -13.09 -21.08
CA SER A 15 -9.08 -12.91 -22.29
C SER A 15 -8.29 -11.60 -22.23
N ASP A 16 -7.23 -11.46 -23.01
CA ASP A 16 -6.41 -10.23 -23.02
C ASP A 16 -7.25 -8.98 -23.36
N ALA A 17 -8.17 -9.11 -24.32
CA ALA A 17 -9.07 -8.02 -24.70
C ALA A 17 -10.03 -7.63 -23.57
N GLU A 18 -10.69 -8.60 -22.94
CA GLU A 18 -11.57 -8.36 -21.79
C GLU A 18 -10.81 -7.82 -20.59
N GLY A 19 -9.59 -8.31 -20.36
CA GLY A 19 -8.71 -7.85 -19.30
C GLY A 19 -8.29 -6.39 -19.46
N ILE A 20 -7.98 -5.96 -20.69
CA ILE A 20 -7.71 -4.56 -21.00
C ILE A 20 -8.95 -3.70 -20.71
N GLU A 21 -10.14 -4.13 -21.12
CA GLU A 21 -11.38 -3.40 -20.84
C GLU A 21 -11.70 -3.34 -19.34
N TYR A 22 -11.45 -4.44 -18.61
CA TYR A 22 -11.56 -4.47 -17.14
C TYR A 22 -10.65 -3.43 -16.48
N LEU A 23 -9.39 -3.33 -16.91
CA LEU A 23 -8.43 -2.37 -16.36
C LEU A 23 -8.78 -0.92 -16.75
N LYS A 24 -9.33 -0.68 -17.95
CA LYS A 24 -9.87 0.63 -18.34
C LYS A 24 -11.09 1.02 -17.50
N ASP A 25 -12.00 0.09 -17.23
CA ASP A 25 -13.12 0.32 -16.33
C ASP A 25 -12.64 0.63 -14.91
N ALA A 26 -11.57 -0.03 -14.46
CA ALA A 26 -10.94 0.25 -13.17
C ALA A 26 -10.33 1.67 -13.12
N TYR A 27 -9.68 2.10 -14.20
CA TYR A 27 -9.19 3.47 -14.36
C TYR A 27 -10.33 4.49 -14.25
N ASN A 28 -11.40 4.31 -15.02
CA ASN A 28 -12.54 5.23 -15.01
C ASN A 28 -13.20 5.29 -13.62
N PHE A 29 -13.37 4.13 -12.98
CA PHE A 29 -13.91 4.06 -11.62
C PHE A 29 -13.06 4.86 -10.63
N ALA A 30 -11.74 4.68 -10.62
CA ALA A 30 -10.85 5.38 -9.70
C ALA A 30 -10.86 6.90 -9.97
N LYS A 31 -10.85 7.31 -11.23
CA LYS A 31 -10.95 8.71 -11.64
C LYS A 31 -12.23 9.37 -11.12
N GLU A 32 -13.37 8.71 -11.31
CA GLU A 32 -14.67 9.17 -10.81
C GLU A 32 -14.78 9.13 -9.28
N TRP A 33 -14.10 8.18 -8.63
CA TRP A 33 -14.21 8.00 -7.18
C TRP A 33 -13.46 9.09 -6.40
N PHE A 34 -12.25 9.42 -6.84
CA PHE A 34 -11.41 10.38 -6.12
C PHE A 34 -11.59 11.81 -6.63
N GLU A 35 -11.99 12.01 -7.89
CA GLU A 35 -12.08 13.33 -8.53
C GLU A 35 -10.77 14.13 -8.38
N THR A 36 -9.63 13.42 -8.39
CA THR A 36 -8.30 13.99 -8.28
C THR A 36 -7.44 13.64 -9.48
N GLU A 37 -6.31 14.34 -9.59
CA GLU A 37 -5.30 14.12 -10.61
C GLU A 37 -4.76 12.67 -10.59
N ILE A 38 -4.79 12.02 -11.76
CA ILE A 38 -4.08 10.76 -12.01
C ILE A 38 -2.77 11.11 -12.73
N ILE A 39 -1.65 10.80 -12.08
CA ILE A 39 -0.30 11.12 -12.58
C ILE A 39 0.10 10.14 -13.69
N SER A 40 -0.16 8.85 -13.49
CA SER A 40 0.14 7.80 -14.47
C SER A 40 -0.77 6.59 -14.32
N ALA A 41 -0.95 5.84 -15.40
CA ALA A 41 -1.67 4.58 -15.44
C ALA A 41 -1.08 3.67 -16.52
N ASP A 42 -0.42 2.59 -16.10
CA ASP A 42 0.35 1.70 -16.97
C ASP A 42 -0.13 0.26 -16.80
N ILE A 43 -0.49 -0.38 -17.91
CA ILE A 43 -0.97 -1.77 -17.93
C ILE A 43 0.20 -2.70 -18.28
N HIS A 44 0.48 -3.67 -17.42
CA HIS A 44 1.48 -4.72 -17.62
C HIS A 44 0.77 -6.05 -17.96
N LEU A 45 0.97 -6.53 -19.19
CA LEU A 45 0.45 -7.82 -19.67
C LEU A 45 1.57 -8.85 -19.92
N ASP A 46 2.83 -8.40 -19.91
CA ASP A 46 4.05 -9.17 -20.12
C ASP A 46 4.55 -9.88 -18.85
N GLU A 47 3.93 -9.57 -17.71
CA GLU A 47 4.18 -10.24 -16.43
C GLU A 47 3.26 -11.47 -16.20
N LYS A 48 3.54 -12.22 -15.13
CA LYS A 48 2.80 -13.47 -14.81
C LYS A 48 1.30 -13.24 -14.58
N THR A 49 0.95 -12.11 -13.97
CA THR A 49 -0.44 -11.76 -13.65
C THR A 49 -0.72 -10.40 -14.27
N PRO A 50 -1.72 -10.26 -15.16
CA PRO A 50 -2.06 -8.97 -15.74
C PRO A 50 -2.52 -7.98 -14.67
N HIS A 51 -1.96 -6.76 -14.70
CA HIS A 51 -2.31 -5.71 -13.76
C HIS A 51 -2.03 -4.31 -14.33
N MET A 52 -2.57 -3.30 -13.66
CA MET A 52 -2.34 -1.89 -13.93
C MET A 52 -1.79 -1.22 -12.68
N HIS A 53 -0.67 -0.52 -12.85
CA HIS A 53 -0.16 0.44 -11.88
C HIS A 53 -0.81 1.80 -12.13
N MET A 54 -1.40 2.40 -11.11
CA MET A 54 -2.05 3.72 -11.21
C MET A 54 -1.61 4.61 -10.08
N VAL A 55 -0.98 5.73 -10.41
CA VAL A 55 -0.50 6.71 -9.44
C VAL A 55 -1.49 7.86 -9.35
N ILE A 56 -2.08 8.04 -8.17
CA ILE A 56 -3.07 9.07 -7.88
C ILE A 56 -2.47 10.12 -6.94
N SER A 57 -2.63 11.39 -7.33
CA SER A 57 -2.34 12.55 -6.49
C SER A 57 -3.61 12.94 -5.74
N TYR A 58 -3.50 13.44 -4.51
CA TYR A 58 -4.65 14.06 -3.82
C TYR A 58 -4.94 15.50 -4.29
N PHE A 59 -4.30 15.94 -5.37
CA PHE A 59 -4.50 17.26 -5.94
C PHE A 59 -5.81 17.29 -6.73
N CYS A 60 -6.68 18.23 -6.38
CA CYS A 60 -7.87 18.55 -7.15
C CYS A 60 -7.55 19.75 -8.04
N GLU A 61 -7.64 19.57 -9.36
CA GLU A 61 -7.36 20.63 -10.33
C GLU A 61 -8.38 21.77 -10.25
N GLU A 62 -9.66 21.45 -10.05
CA GLU A 62 -10.75 22.43 -9.97
C GLU A 62 -10.58 23.38 -8.78
N ASP A 63 -10.22 22.83 -7.62
CA ASP A 63 -9.96 23.59 -6.38
C ASP A 63 -8.52 24.14 -6.29
N ALA A 64 -7.63 23.76 -7.23
CA ALA A 64 -6.19 24.05 -7.23
C ALA A 64 -5.49 23.77 -5.89
N ARG A 65 -5.87 22.69 -5.19
CA ARG A 65 -5.34 22.33 -3.86
C ARG A 65 -5.40 20.83 -3.59
N PHE A 66 -4.67 20.39 -2.57
CA PHE A 66 -4.78 19.02 -2.06
C PHE A 66 -6.03 18.86 -1.20
N ILE A 67 -6.82 17.81 -1.45
CA ILE A 67 -8.11 17.53 -0.79
C ILE A 67 -8.13 16.24 0.04
N GLN A 68 -6.95 15.73 0.43
CA GLN A 68 -6.81 14.46 1.15
C GLN A 68 -7.65 14.40 2.44
N LYS A 69 -7.71 15.51 3.19
CA LYS A 69 -8.44 15.58 4.45
C LYS A 69 -9.95 15.43 4.21
N GLU A 70 -10.47 16.07 3.18
CA GLU A 70 -11.86 16.04 2.77
C GLU A 70 -12.27 14.65 2.28
N LEU A 71 -11.42 14.01 1.47
CA LEU A 71 -11.64 12.63 1.03
C LEU A 71 -11.68 11.66 2.21
N SER A 72 -10.80 11.85 3.20
CA SER A 72 -10.81 11.07 4.44
C SER A 72 -12.07 11.30 5.27
N GLN A 73 -12.52 12.56 5.42
CA GLN A 73 -13.76 12.91 6.11
C GLN A 73 -15.01 12.33 5.43
N LYS A 74 -15.02 12.26 4.09
CA LYS A 74 -16.06 11.60 3.29
C LYS A 74 -15.94 10.07 3.27
N LYS A 75 -14.93 9.49 3.92
CA LYS A 75 -14.60 8.06 3.91
C LYS A 75 -14.29 7.49 2.51
N LEU A 76 -13.89 8.34 1.56
CA LEU A 76 -13.50 7.90 0.21
C LEU A 76 -12.13 7.23 0.20
N THR A 77 -11.31 7.46 1.23
CA THR A 77 -10.03 6.76 1.45
C THR A 77 -10.18 5.45 2.24
N ASP A 78 -11.41 5.05 2.60
CA ASP A 78 -11.68 3.76 3.23
C ASP A 78 -11.60 2.65 2.16
N LEU A 79 -10.59 1.80 2.26
CA LEU A 79 -10.30 0.78 1.26
C LEU A 79 -11.36 -0.33 1.23
N ASP A 80 -12.05 -0.63 2.34
CA ASP A 80 -13.10 -1.65 2.32
C ASP A 80 -14.32 -1.13 1.56
N THR A 81 -14.72 0.11 1.83
CA THR A 81 -15.78 0.80 1.10
C THR A 81 -15.45 0.92 -0.39
N PHE A 82 -14.21 1.32 -0.70
CA PHE A 82 -13.72 1.39 -2.08
C PHE A 82 -13.80 0.03 -2.78
N ARG A 83 -13.31 -1.04 -2.14
CA ARG A 83 -13.30 -2.40 -2.70
C ARG A 83 -14.71 -2.95 -2.90
N ASP A 84 -15.65 -2.66 -1.99
CA ASP A 84 -17.04 -3.09 -2.13
C ASP A 84 -17.75 -2.36 -3.28
N ALA A 85 -17.53 -1.05 -3.40
CA ALA A 85 -18.04 -0.27 -4.53
C ALA A 85 -17.42 -0.71 -5.85
N PHE A 86 -16.12 -0.98 -5.88
CA PHE A 86 -15.41 -1.50 -7.05
C PHE A 86 -15.95 -2.87 -7.47
N GLN A 87 -16.18 -3.78 -6.51
CA GLN A 87 -16.79 -5.08 -6.77
C GLN A 87 -18.14 -4.93 -7.46
N LYS A 88 -19.00 -4.04 -6.95
CA LYS A 88 -20.34 -3.84 -7.48
C LYS A 88 -20.36 -3.15 -8.85
N ARG A 89 -19.47 -2.17 -9.08
CA ARG A 89 -19.52 -1.30 -10.27
C ARG A 89 -18.64 -1.77 -11.42
N VAL A 90 -17.58 -2.51 -11.13
CA VAL A 90 -16.58 -2.93 -12.13
C VAL A 90 -16.46 -4.45 -12.14
N ALA A 91 -15.87 -5.05 -11.11
CA ALA A 91 -15.47 -6.46 -11.15
C ALA A 91 -16.64 -7.43 -11.39
N GLY A 92 -17.82 -7.14 -10.84
CA GLY A 92 -19.01 -7.96 -11.03
C GLY A 92 -19.50 -8.06 -12.48
N LYS A 93 -19.17 -7.09 -13.36
CA LYS A 93 -19.48 -7.18 -14.80
C LYS A 93 -18.70 -8.28 -15.51
N TYR A 94 -17.54 -8.64 -14.96
CA TYR A 94 -16.59 -9.61 -15.51
C TYR A 94 -16.61 -10.93 -14.72
N GLU A 95 -17.64 -11.14 -13.89
CA GLU A 95 -17.80 -12.32 -13.02
C GLU A 95 -16.61 -12.55 -12.06
N LEU A 96 -15.79 -11.52 -11.83
CA LEU A 96 -14.69 -11.54 -10.88
C LEU A 96 -15.22 -11.31 -9.46
N ILE A 97 -14.61 -11.98 -8.49
CA ILE A 97 -15.02 -11.93 -7.08
C ILE A 97 -13.90 -11.28 -6.25
N LYS A 98 -14.28 -10.30 -5.42
CA LYS A 98 -13.41 -9.66 -4.43
C LYS A 98 -12.79 -10.74 -3.54
N GLN A 99 -11.46 -10.73 -3.46
CA GLN A 99 -10.74 -11.61 -2.55
C GLN A 99 -11.16 -11.33 -1.10
N ASP A 100 -11.60 -12.38 -0.40
CA ASP A 100 -12.07 -12.37 0.99
C ASP A 100 -10.93 -12.43 2.03
N GLY A 101 -9.67 -12.44 1.56
CA GLY A 101 -8.48 -12.53 2.39
C GLY A 101 -8.06 -13.96 2.76
N THR A 102 -8.80 -14.99 2.32
CA THR A 102 -8.47 -16.40 2.62
C THR A 102 -7.29 -16.92 1.80
N VAL A 103 -7.04 -16.35 0.62
CA VAL A 103 -5.94 -16.77 -0.27
C VAL A 103 -4.68 -15.94 0.02
N CYS A 104 -4.05 -16.21 1.16
CA CYS A 104 -2.66 -15.81 1.44
C CYS A 104 -1.72 -17.02 1.52
N THR A 105 -2.15 -18.21 1.11
CA THR A 105 -1.26 -19.36 1.03
C THR A 105 -0.56 -19.33 -0.33
N ASP A 106 0.70 -18.91 -0.35
CA ASP A 106 1.79 -19.83 -0.75
C ASP A 106 3.17 -19.17 -0.98
N HIS A 107 3.31 -17.85 -1.12
CA HIS A 107 4.67 -17.24 -1.17
C HIS A 107 4.77 -15.83 -0.57
N LYS A 108 3.79 -14.96 -0.80
CA LYS A 108 3.84 -13.55 -0.36
C LYS A 108 3.62 -13.39 1.15
N TYR A 109 2.79 -14.25 1.75
CA TYR A 109 2.60 -14.32 3.21
C TYR A 109 3.87 -14.77 3.92
N LEU A 110 4.56 -15.79 3.40
CA LEU A 110 5.83 -16.26 3.97
C LEU A 110 6.92 -15.19 3.90
N ALA A 111 7.08 -14.51 2.77
CA ALA A 111 8.03 -13.41 2.65
C ALA A 111 7.69 -12.22 3.58
N ASN A 112 6.40 -11.90 3.74
CA ASN A 112 5.96 -10.85 4.68
C ASN A 112 6.18 -11.26 6.15
N LEU A 113 5.95 -12.53 6.49
CA LEU A 113 6.27 -13.08 7.81
C LEU A 113 7.78 -12.99 8.10
N GLU A 114 8.62 -13.38 7.14
CA GLU A 114 10.08 -13.25 7.25
C GLU A 114 10.50 -11.80 7.47
N VAL A 115 9.93 -10.85 6.72
CA VAL A 115 10.18 -9.41 6.89
C VAL A 115 9.71 -8.92 8.25
N ASP A 116 8.55 -9.37 8.75
CA ASP A 116 8.04 -8.97 10.06
C ASP A 116 8.86 -9.54 11.21
N ASP A 117 9.40 -10.75 11.06
CA ASP A 117 10.33 -11.33 12.03
C ASP A 117 11.67 -10.60 12.03
N LEU A 118 12.20 -10.23 10.85
CA LEU A 118 13.39 -9.37 10.75
C LEU A 118 13.20 -8.01 11.45
N LYS A 119 12.02 -7.36 11.31
CA LYS A 119 11.72 -6.11 12.01
C LYS A 119 11.75 -6.27 13.53
N LYS A 120 11.20 -7.37 14.05
CA LYS A 120 11.20 -7.66 15.50
C LYS A 120 12.62 -7.89 16.02
N SER A 121 13.42 -8.68 15.32
CA SER A 121 14.82 -8.93 15.68
C SER A 121 15.64 -7.63 15.67
N ASN A 122 15.50 -6.80 14.63
CA ASN A 122 16.20 -5.51 14.58
C ASN A 122 15.80 -4.58 15.72
N LYS A 123 14.50 -4.56 16.10
CA LYS A 123 14.04 -3.77 17.24
C LYS A 123 14.69 -4.24 18.55
N TYR A 124 14.73 -5.56 18.78
CA TYR A 124 15.36 -6.13 19.96
C TYR A 124 16.86 -5.79 20.05
N GLU A 125 17.60 -5.91 18.94
CA GLU A 125 19.03 -5.55 18.91
C GLU A 125 19.25 -4.05 19.17
N LEU A 126 18.40 -3.18 18.61
CA LEU A 126 18.45 -1.75 18.88
C LEU A 126 18.20 -1.42 20.36
N GLU A 127 17.24 -2.08 20.99
CA GLU A 127 16.96 -1.92 22.43
C GLU A 127 18.15 -2.38 23.28
N LYS A 128 18.78 -3.50 22.93
CA LYS A 128 19.98 -4.00 23.61
C LYS A 128 21.17 -3.04 23.47
N VAL A 129 21.43 -2.54 22.27
CA VAL A 129 22.49 -1.54 22.04
C VAL A 129 22.22 -0.25 22.82
N ALA A 130 20.96 0.19 22.88
CA ALA A 130 20.58 1.36 23.67
C ALA A 130 20.83 1.15 25.18
N GLU A 131 20.51 -0.03 25.70
CA GLU A 131 20.76 -0.40 27.10
C GLU A 131 22.27 -0.44 27.41
N GLU A 132 23.08 -1.06 26.54
CA GLU A 132 24.53 -1.10 26.67
C GLU A 132 25.16 0.31 26.64
N LEU A 133 24.70 1.18 25.74
CA LEU A 133 25.13 2.57 25.67
C LEU A 133 24.74 3.34 26.93
N SER A 134 23.53 3.15 27.45
CA SER A 134 23.06 3.74 28.71
C SER A 134 23.95 3.31 29.88
N GLN A 135 24.29 2.02 29.98
CA GLN A 135 25.19 1.50 31.00
C GLN A 135 26.61 2.06 30.87
N LYS A 136 27.17 2.11 29.66
CA LYS A 136 28.48 2.73 29.39
C LYS A 136 28.49 4.22 29.74
N MET A 137 27.44 4.97 29.39
CA MET A 137 27.30 6.38 29.76
C MET A 137 27.26 6.59 31.28
N LYS A 138 26.51 5.74 32.00
CA LYS A 138 26.50 5.76 33.48
C LYS A 138 27.88 5.43 34.04
N SER A 139 28.55 4.39 33.54
CA SER A 139 29.91 4.03 33.97
C SER A 139 30.91 5.17 33.72
N TRP A 140 30.85 5.81 32.55
CA TRP A 140 31.73 6.91 32.18
C TRP A 140 31.47 8.18 33.01
N SER A 141 30.22 8.45 33.40
CA SER A 141 29.92 9.56 34.30
C SER A 141 30.50 9.35 35.71
N TRP A 142 30.44 8.12 36.24
CA TRP A 142 31.10 7.74 37.50
C TRP A 142 32.63 7.88 37.43
N GLN A 143 33.26 7.50 36.30
CA GLN A 143 34.70 7.64 36.12
C GLN A 143 35.15 9.12 36.07
N LYS A 144 34.37 10.02 35.47
CA LYS A 144 34.67 11.47 35.47
C LYS A 144 34.58 12.11 36.85
N VAL A 145 33.74 11.61 37.75
CA VAL A 145 33.63 12.08 39.14
C VAL A 145 34.84 11.65 39.99
N LEU A 146 35.52 10.57 39.59
CA LEU A 146 36.66 9.99 40.32
C LEU A 146 38.04 10.44 39.79
N LEU A 147 38.11 11.24 38.72
CA LEU A 147 39.36 11.82 38.25
C LEU A 147 39.77 12.98 39.17
N PRO A 148 40.95 12.95 39.81
CA PRO A 148 41.42 14.06 40.64
C PRO A 148 41.68 15.29 39.78
N LYS A 149 41.42 16.48 40.35
CA LYS A 149 41.72 17.79 39.74
C LYS A 149 43.21 18.02 39.58
#